data_AF-A0A842QYM5-F1
#
_entry.id   AF-A0A842QYM5-F1
#
_cell.length_a   1.000
_cell.length_b   1.000
_cell.length_c   1.000
_cell.angle_alpha   90.00
_cell.angle_beta   90.00
_cell.angle_gamma   90.00
#
_symmetry.space_group_name_H-M   'P 1'
#
loop_
_entity.id
_entity.type
_entity.pdbx_description
1 polymer ?
#
loop_
_entity_poly.entity_id
_entity_poly.type
_entity_poly.pdbx_seq_one_letter_code
_entity_poly.pdbx_strand_id
1 'polypeptide(L)'
;MFTMLDVGNFFLFISGFLMIYTAYRDRDVLTGYNFVGTLMLATGITFVIVFYIQEKYYVSTFLTLPNYLYWLVVLTALINQKRKTG
;
A
#
# COMPACT_ATOMS: atom_id res chain seq x y z
N MET A 1 1.33 12.62 19.29
CA MET A 1 1.26 14.03 18.86
C MET A 1 0.64 14.03 17.47
N PHE A 2 -0.41 14.82 17.24
CA PHE A 2 -1.06 14.94 15.94
C PHE A 2 -0.24 15.92 15.07
N THR A 3 0.01 15.56 13.82
CA THR A 3 0.94 16.24 12.90
C THR A 3 0.29 16.40 11.52
N MET A 4 0.82 17.29 10.67
CA MET A 4 0.37 17.38 9.27
C MET A 4 0.54 16.05 8.50
N LEU A 5 1.49 15.19 8.92
CA LEU A 5 1.65 13.84 8.36
C LEU A 5 0.41 12.98 8.57
N ASP A 6 -0.27 13.11 9.72
CA ASP A 6 -1.48 12.34 10.02
C ASP A 6 -2.63 12.71 9.07
N VAL A 7 -2.73 13.98 8.67
CA VAL A 7 -3.74 14.43 7.69
C VAL A 7 -3.50 13.78 6.33
N GLY A 8 -2.25 13.79 5.84
CA GLY A 8 -1.89 13.11 4.60
C GLY A 8 -2.15 11.60 4.66
N ASN A 9 -1.74 10.97 5.77
CA ASN A 9 -1.96 9.55 5.99
C ASN A 9 -3.44 9.19 6.12
N PHE A 10 -4.30 10.10 6.60
CA PHE A 10 -5.74 9.89 6.65
C PHE A 10 -6.37 9.80 5.24
N PHE A 11 -5.93 10.63 4.29
CA PHE A 11 -6.37 10.49 2.91
C PHE A 11 -5.88 9.17 2.28
N LEU A 12 -4.62 8.79 2.55
CA LEU A 12 -4.08 7.51 2.11
C LEU A 12 -4.79 6.31 2.75
N PHE A 13 -5.25 6.45 3.98
CA PHE A 13 -6.02 5.44 4.70
C PHE A 13 -7.33 5.16 3.96
N ILE A 14 -8.15 6.20 3.70
CA ILE A 14 -9.43 6.06 2.98
C ILE A 14 -9.19 5.52 1.57
N SER A 15 -8.23 6.11 0.84
CA SER A 15 -7.85 5.67 -0.50
C SER A 15 -7.43 4.21 -0.51
N GLY A 16 -6.62 3.77 0.46
CA GLY A 16 -6.17 2.39 0.58
C GLY A 16 -7.33 1.39 0.68
N PHE A 17 -8.36 1.69 1.48
CA PHE A 17 -9.55 0.83 1.54
C PHE A 17 -10.33 0.79 0.23
N LEU A 18 -10.53 1.94 -0.42
CA LEU A 18 -11.21 2.01 -1.71
C LEU A 18 -10.45 1.23 -2.78
N MET A 19 -9.12 1.38 -2.80
CA MET A 19 -8.24 0.69 -3.74
C MET A 19 -8.18 -0.81 -3.48
N ILE A 20 -8.20 -1.26 -2.22
CA ILE A 20 -8.36 -2.67 -1.88
C ILE A 20 -9.70 -3.17 -2.45
N TYR A 21 -10.79 -2.47 -2.17
CA TYR A 21 -12.11 -2.86 -2.65
C TYR A 21 -12.17 -2.97 -4.17
N THR A 22 -11.64 -1.99 -4.90
CA THR A 22 -11.61 -2.03 -6.37
C THR A 22 -10.73 -3.15 -6.88
N ALA A 23 -9.55 -3.38 -6.31
CA ALA A 23 -8.68 -4.50 -6.70
C ALA A 23 -9.30 -5.88 -6.46
N TYR A 24 -10.15 -6.02 -5.44
CA TYR A 24 -10.90 -7.26 -5.20
C TYR A 24 -12.08 -7.43 -6.16
N ARG A 25 -12.82 -6.35 -6.43
CA ARG A 25 -14.03 -6.38 -7.28
C ARG A 25 -13.71 -6.47 -8.76
N ASP A 26 -12.66 -5.79 -9.19
CA ASP A 26 -12.22 -5.71 -10.57
C ASP A 26 -10.71 -5.93 -10.61
N ARG A 27 -10.28 -7.14 -11.00
CA ARG A 27 -8.85 -7.47 -11.06
C ARG A 27 -8.18 -6.90 -12.31
N ASP A 28 -8.93 -6.42 -13.29
CA ASP A 28 -8.36 -5.90 -14.53
C ASP A 28 -7.71 -4.54 -14.32
N VAL A 29 -8.10 -3.79 -13.27
CA VAL A 29 -7.39 -2.58 -12.85
C VAL A 29 -5.94 -2.85 -12.44
N LEU A 30 -5.59 -4.10 -12.12
CA LEU A 30 -4.23 -4.48 -11.74
C LEU A 30 -3.29 -4.63 -12.95
N THR A 31 -3.82 -4.64 -14.18
CA THR A 31 -3.03 -4.83 -15.42
C THR A 31 -2.12 -3.64 -15.75
N GLY A 32 -2.41 -2.45 -15.20
CA GLY A 32 -1.57 -1.25 -15.37
C GLY A 32 -0.30 -1.23 -14.52
N TYR A 33 -0.13 -2.16 -13.58
CA TYR A 33 0.98 -2.14 -12.63
C TYR A 33 2.16 -3.01 -13.09
N ASN A 34 3.38 -2.47 -12.99
CA ASN A 34 4.62 -3.23 -13.18
C ASN A 34 5.15 -3.75 -11.83
N PHE A 35 5.51 -5.03 -11.79
CA PHE A 35 6.12 -5.70 -10.64
C PHE A 35 7.26 -4.92 -9.99
N VAL A 36 8.20 -4.38 -10.78
CA VAL A 36 9.37 -3.65 -10.23
C VAL A 36 8.93 -2.37 -9.52
N GLY A 37 8.04 -1.60 -10.14
CA GLY A 37 7.51 -0.38 -9.54
C GLY A 37 6.69 -0.65 -8.29
N THR A 38 5.83 -1.68 -8.32
CA THR A 38 5.04 -2.13 -7.16
C THR A 38 5.95 -2.59 -6.01
N LEU A 39 7.02 -3.32 -6.30
CA LEU A 39 7.99 -3.77 -5.31
C LEU A 39 8.72 -2.60 -4.66
N MET A 40 9.15 -1.61 -5.45
CA MET A 40 9.78 -0.39 -4.94
C MET A 40 8.84 0.39 -4.03
N LEU A 41 7.56 0.52 -4.40
CA LEU A 41 6.55 1.20 -3.57
C LEU A 41 6.31 0.48 -2.25
N ALA A 42 6.10 -0.84 -2.28
CA ALA A 42 5.91 -1.62 -1.06
C ALA A 42 7.13 -1.52 -0.12
N THR A 43 8.33 -1.56 -0.68
CA THR A 43 9.57 -1.41 0.08
C THR A 43 9.71 0.00 0.68
N GLY A 44 9.42 1.04 -0.11
CA GLY A 44 9.44 2.43 0.35
C GLY A 44 8.47 2.68 1.50
N ILE A 45 7.24 2.18 1.40
CA ILE A 45 6.24 2.29 2.47
C ILE A 45 6.69 1.52 3.71
N THR A 46 7.36 0.37 3.55
CA THR A 46 7.93 -0.38 4.69
C THR A 46 8.95 0.47 5.46
N PHE A 47 9.85 1.16 4.77
CA PHE A 47 10.81 2.06 5.43
C PHE A 47 10.14 3.23 6.12
N VAL A 48 9.10 3.81 5.52
CA VAL A 48 8.31 4.89 6.14
C VAL A 48 7.63 4.41 7.42
N ILE A 49 7.05 3.20 7.43
CA ILE A 49 6.43 2.61 8.61
C ILE A 49 7.48 2.39 9.72
N VAL A 50 8.66 1.86 9.38
CA VAL A 50 9.74 1.68 10.36
C VAL A 50 10.15 3.02 10.96
N PHE A 51 10.31 4.05 10.14
CA PHE A 51 10.60 5.41 10.60
C PHE A 51 9.50 5.94 11.52
N TYR A 52 8.23 5.78 11.17
CA TYR A 52 7.11 6.20 12.03
C TYR A 52 7.11 5.49 13.39
N ILE A 53 7.45 4.20 13.43
CA ILE A 53 7.56 3.45 14.68
C ILE A 53 8.72 3.97 15.53
N GLN A 54 9.88 4.25 14.92
CA GLN A 54 11.05 4.80 15.61
C GLN A 54 10.76 6.17 16.22
N GLU A 55 10.08 7.04 15.48
CA GLU A 55 9.67 8.38 15.91
C GLU A 55 8.39 8.40 16.78
N LYS A 56 7.84 7.22 17.10
CA LYS A 56 6.61 7.05 17.91
C LYS A 56 5.37 7.72 17.30
N TYR A 57 5.32 7.87 15.97
CA TYR A 57 4.16 8.32 15.21
C TYR A 57 3.16 7.18 14.98
N TYR A 58 2.58 6.67 16.07
CA TYR A 58 1.67 5.51 16.03
C TYR A 58 0.38 5.77 15.24
N VAL A 59 -0.14 7.01 15.26
CA VAL A 59 -1.34 7.38 14.50
C VAL A 59 -1.07 7.29 13.00
N SER A 60 -0.04 7.99 12.53
CA SER A 60 0.44 7.88 11.14
C SER A 60 0.75 6.44 10.75
N THR A 61 1.41 5.66 11.62
CA THR A 61 1.67 4.23 11.39
C THR A 61 0.38 3.47 11.06
N PHE A 62 -0.64 3.60 11.92
CA PHE A 62 -1.94 2.94 11.71
C PHE A 62 -2.64 3.44 10.44
N LEU A 63 -2.59 4.74 10.18
CA LEU A 63 -3.22 5.35 9.01
C LEU A 63 -2.55 4.91 7.69
N THR A 64 -1.27 4.56 7.70
CA THR A 64 -0.56 4.07 6.51
C THR A 64 -0.82 2.58 6.22
N LEU A 65 -1.29 1.79 7.20
CA LEU A 65 -1.44 0.33 7.04
C LEU A 65 -2.35 -0.10 5.87
N PRO A 66 -3.54 0.49 5.64
CA PRO A 66 -4.40 0.05 4.53
C PRO A 66 -3.76 0.30 3.17
N ASN A 67 -3.06 1.43 3.01
CA ASN A 67 -2.30 1.71 1.80
C ASN A 67 -1.16 0.69 1.63
N TYR A 68 -0.43 0.35 2.70
CA TYR A 68 0.60 -0.68 2.64
C TYR A 68 0.04 -2.05 2.24
N LEU A 69 -1.07 -2.47 2.87
CA LEU A 69 -1.75 -3.74 2.58
C LEU A 69 -2.22 -3.80 1.12
N TYR A 70 -2.75 -2.71 0.58
CA TYR A 70 -3.11 -2.63 -0.83
C TYR A 70 -1.91 -3.00 -1.72
N TRP A 71 -0.76 -2.38 -1.52
CA TRP A 71 0.42 -2.63 -2.36
C TRP A 71 0.94 -4.07 -2.23
N LEU A 72 0.80 -4.69 -1.05
CA LEU A 72 1.09 -6.12 -0.88
C LEU A 72 0.11 -7.00 -1.67
N VAL A 73 -1.18 -6.66 -1.70
CA VAL A 73 -2.18 -7.36 -2.52
C VAL A 73 -1.85 -7.24 -4.00
N VAL A 74 -1.50 -6.05 -4.49
CA VAL A 74 -1.07 -5.84 -5.88
C VAL A 74 0.16 -6.66 -6.20
N LEU A 75 1.20 -6.62 -5.35
CA LEU A 75 2.43 -7.38 -5.55
C LEU A 75 2.15 -8.89 -5.64
N THR A 76 1.32 -9.40 -4.73
CA THR A 76 0.91 -10.81 -4.71
C THR A 76 0.12 -11.18 -5.96
N ALA A 77 -0.78 -10.31 -6.43
CA ALA A 77 -1.54 -10.52 -7.65
C ALA A 77 -0.63 -10.58 -8.89
N LEU A 78 0.36 -9.69 -9.00
CA LEU A 78 1.34 -9.68 -10.09
C LEU A 78 2.22 -10.93 -10.10
N ILE A 79 2.64 -11.42 -8.92
CA ILE A 79 3.37 -12.69 -8.80
C ILE A 79 2.51 -13.86 -9.31
N ASN A 80 1.24 -13.89 -8.92
CA ASN A 80 0.31 -14.93 -9.37
C ASN A 80 0.00 -14.86 -10.86
N GLN A 81 -0.07 -13.66 -11.45
CA GLN A 81 -0.21 -13.48 -12.89
C GLN A 81 1.04 -14.01 -13.61
N LYS A 82 2.24 -13.60 -13.22
CA LYS A 82 3.50 -14.11 -13.81
C LYS A 82 3.61 -15.64 -13.76
N ARG A 83 3.13 -16.28 -12.68
CA ARG A 83 3.11 -17.75 -12.56
C ARG A 83 2.13 -18.44 -13.52
N LYS A 84 1.07 -17.77 -13.95
CA LYS A 84 0.08 -18.34 -14.89
C LYS A 84 0.49 -18.20 -16.35
N THR A 85 1.31 -17.19 -16.66
CA THR A 85 1.78 -16.92 -18.03
C THR A 85 3.13 -17.56 -18.34
N GLY A 86 3.83 -18.09 -17.33
CA GLY A 86 5.13 -18.76 -17.46
C GLY A 86 5.04 -20.27 -17.38
#